data_AF-A0A429WQK9-F1
#
_entry.id   AF-A0A429WQK9-F1
#
_cell.length_a   1.000
_cell.length_b   1.000
_cell.length_c   1.000
_cell.angle_alpha   90.00
_cell.angle_beta   90.00
_cell.angle_gamma   90.00
#
_symmetry.space_group_name_H-M   'P 1'
#
loop_
_entity.id
_entity.type
_entity.pdbx_description
1 polymer ?
#
loop_
_entity_poly.entity_id
_entity_poly.type
_entity_poly.pdbx_seq_one_letter_code
_entity_poly.pdbx_strand_id
1 'polypeptide(L)'
;MKYPLLAAALLVAGCAAILPTARQHFDLQAHRGGRGLAPENTLAAFSRAIDLGVTTLELDIGLTADGVVVISHDTALNADHTRDANGAWLAPKTGATVRSLTLAQLQSYDVGRLNPTSNYGKQFALQQPRDGERIPTLAALFDHVRARGASAATVRFNIETKIDPTRPDDTAAPEPMVRALLAEIDKAQMGGRVTIQSFDWRTLALVGQLAPQLPRAYLSSPRTLKDSRWTAGLNAADFASTPQLVKAAAGKTGAPVAWSPAYADLTPAAIKEAQKLGFKVLPWTVNQRADMLRLMDWGVDGIITDYPDVLRELMRERGLSLPPPGKAGT
;
A
#
# COMPACT_ATOMS: atom_id res chain seq x y z
N MET A 1 -61.80 -42.56 44.47
CA MET A 1 -61.51 -41.80 43.24
C MET A 1 -60.32 -40.89 43.51
N LYS A 2 -59.18 -41.14 42.85
CA LYS A 2 -57.95 -40.36 42.94
C LYS A 2 -57.80 -39.59 41.63
N TYR A 3 -57.63 -38.26 41.67
CA TYR A 3 -57.18 -37.47 40.53
C TYR A 3 -55.84 -36.82 40.90
N PRO A 4 -54.73 -37.13 40.20
CA PRO A 4 -53.49 -36.42 40.40
C PRO A 4 -53.47 -35.15 39.52
N LEU A 5 -53.05 -34.04 40.12
CA LEU A 5 -52.72 -32.80 39.43
C LEU A 5 -51.38 -32.99 38.71
N LEU A 6 -51.36 -32.89 37.37
CA LEU A 6 -50.14 -32.80 36.58
C LEU A 6 -49.58 -31.36 36.69
N ALA A 7 -48.35 -31.24 37.19
CA ALA A 7 -47.55 -30.03 37.07
C ALA A 7 -46.88 -30.01 35.69
N ALA A 8 -47.24 -29.04 34.84
CA ALA A 8 -46.58 -28.81 33.56
C ALA A 8 -45.28 -28.03 33.78
N ALA A 9 -44.13 -28.67 33.54
CA ALA A 9 -42.83 -28.00 33.48
C ALA A 9 -42.69 -27.30 32.13
N LEU A 10 -42.73 -25.96 32.12
CA LEU A 10 -42.36 -25.16 30.95
C LEU A 10 -40.84 -25.19 30.77
N LEU A 11 -40.38 -25.94 29.76
CA LEU A 11 -39.03 -25.84 29.21
C LEU A 11 -38.93 -24.53 28.40
N VAL A 12 -38.36 -23.49 29.00
CA VAL A 12 -37.91 -22.31 28.27
C VAL A 12 -36.63 -22.69 27.53
N ALA A 13 -36.77 -23.06 26.26
CA ALA A 13 -35.64 -23.20 25.35
C ALA A 13 -35.01 -21.80 25.15
N GLY A 14 -33.89 -21.56 25.83
CA GLY A 14 -33.11 -20.35 25.63
C GLY A 14 -32.53 -20.32 24.21
N CYS A 15 -33.11 -19.51 23.33
CA CYS A 15 -32.41 -19.05 22.14
C CYS A 15 -31.18 -18.27 22.58
N ALA A 16 -30.01 -18.93 22.59
CA ALA A 16 -28.74 -18.23 22.67
C ALA A 16 -28.64 -17.31 21.44
N ALA A 17 -28.88 -16.02 21.64
CA ALA A 17 -28.61 -15.02 20.62
C ALA A 17 -27.12 -15.08 20.30
N ILE A 18 -26.79 -15.62 19.12
CA ILE A 18 -25.46 -15.51 18.55
C ILE A 18 -25.23 -14.02 18.33
N LEU A 19 -24.48 -13.39 19.24
CA LEU A 19 -24.02 -12.03 19.04
C LEU A 19 -23.30 -11.99 17.69
N PRO A 20 -23.62 -11.04 16.79
CA PRO A 20 -22.86 -10.90 15.55
C PRO A 20 -21.40 -10.68 15.93
N THR A 21 -20.55 -11.63 15.57
CA THR A 21 -19.10 -11.45 15.67
C THR A 21 -18.76 -10.17 14.91
N ALA A 22 -18.08 -9.24 15.57
CA ALA A 22 -17.60 -8.03 14.91
C ALA A 22 -16.83 -8.46 13.67
N ARG A 23 -17.33 -8.14 12.47
CA ARG A 23 -16.69 -8.53 11.22
C ARG A 23 -15.25 -8.02 11.26
N GLN A 24 -14.29 -8.95 11.18
CA GLN A 24 -12.88 -8.60 11.22
C GLN A 24 -12.56 -7.66 10.05
N HIS A 25 -11.95 -6.53 10.36
CA HIS A 25 -11.49 -5.56 9.37
C HIS A 25 -10.18 -6.07 8.76
N PHE A 26 -10.15 -6.23 7.43
CA PHE A 26 -8.99 -6.69 6.67
C PHE A 26 -8.55 -5.60 5.70
N ASP A 27 -7.27 -5.22 5.72
CA ASP A 27 -6.77 -4.10 4.92
C ASP A 27 -6.46 -4.53 3.47
N LEU A 28 -7.44 -4.28 2.59
CA LEU A 28 -7.31 -4.44 1.14
C LEU A 28 -6.56 -3.23 0.56
N GLN A 29 -5.29 -3.42 0.20
CA GLN A 29 -4.48 -2.36 -0.40
C GLN A 29 -4.30 -2.58 -1.91
N ALA A 30 -4.70 -1.58 -2.71
CA ALA A 30 -4.49 -1.58 -4.15
C ALA A 30 -3.07 -1.12 -4.48
N HIS A 31 -2.17 -2.05 -4.80
CA HIS A 31 -0.77 -1.78 -5.14
C HIS A 31 -0.70 -0.87 -6.37
N ARG A 32 -0.13 0.33 -6.20
CA ARG A 32 -0.08 1.40 -7.21
C ARG A 32 -1.46 1.74 -7.81
N GLY A 33 -2.53 1.63 -7.01
CA GLY A 33 -3.90 1.80 -7.46
C GLY A 33 -4.51 0.59 -8.18
N GLY A 34 -3.89 -0.59 -8.11
CA GLY A 34 -4.33 -1.81 -8.77
C GLY A 34 -3.70 -1.94 -10.17
N ARG A 35 -2.37 -1.98 -10.22
CA ARG A 35 -1.56 -2.09 -11.45
C ARG A 35 -1.99 -3.22 -12.39
N GLY A 36 -2.60 -4.30 -11.88
CA GLY A 36 -3.13 -5.37 -12.73
C GLY A 36 -4.36 -4.97 -13.56
N LEU A 37 -5.02 -3.86 -13.20
CA LEU A 37 -6.32 -3.45 -13.73
C LEU A 37 -6.28 -2.12 -14.50
N ALA A 38 -5.39 -1.20 -14.13
CA ALA A 38 -5.23 0.13 -14.71
C ALA A 38 -3.75 0.58 -14.66
N PRO A 39 -3.33 1.62 -15.42
CA PRO A 39 -1.94 2.06 -15.47
C PRO A 39 -1.47 2.51 -14.09
N GLU A 40 -0.39 1.91 -13.61
CA GLU A 40 0.07 2.07 -12.22
C GLU A 40 0.34 3.53 -11.83
N ASN A 41 0.06 3.86 -10.56
CA ASN A 41 0.37 5.17 -9.98
C ASN A 41 -0.25 6.37 -10.73
N THR A 42 -1.33 6.14 -11.50
CA THR A 42 -2.10 7.19 -12.20
C THR A 42 -3.40 7.54 -11.48
N LEU A 43 -3.96 8.74 -11.76
CA LEU A 43 -5.26 9.12 -11.20
C LEU A 43 -6.38 8.20 -11.67
N ALA A 44 -6.32 7.66 -12.90
CA ALA A 44 -7.25 6.62 -13.35
C ALA A 44 -7.17 5.33 -12.52
N ALA A 45 -5.97 4.84 -12.18
CA ALA A 45 -5.85 3.66 -11.33
C ALA A 45 -6.42 3.90 -9.94
N PHE A 46 -6.09 5.03 -9.31
CA PHE A 46 -6.65 5.38 -8.02
C PHE A 46 -8.18 5.54 -8.07
N SER A 47 -8.73 6.15 -9.12
CA SER A 47 -10.18 6.23 -9.33
C SER A 47 -10.83 4.85 -9.37
N ARG A 48 -10.24 3.94 -10.15
CA ARG A 48 -10.74 2.56 -10.29
C ARG A 48 -10.68 1.81 -8.95
N ALA A 49 -9.61 1.98 -8.18
CA ALA A 49 -9.49 1.38 -6.86
C ALA A 49 -10.55 1.91 -5.88
N ILE A 50 -10.83 3.21 -5.89
CA ILE A 50 -11.90 3.79 -5.07
C ILE A 50 -13.27 3.27 -5.54
N ASP A 51 -13.55 3.22 -6.85
CA ASP A 51 -14.79 2.67 -7.39
C ASP A 51 -15.03 1.20 -7.00
N LEU A 52 -13.95 0.43 -6.94
CA LEU A 52 -13.98 -0.96 -6.48
C LEU A 52 -14.29 -1.07 -4.98
N GLY A 53 -13.92 -0.06 -4.19
CA GLY A 53 -14.06 -0.06 -2.73
C GLY A 53 -12.88 -0.73 -2.03
N VAL A 54 -11.67 -0.26 -2.28
CA VAL A 54 -10.50 -0.72 -1.50
C VAL A 54 -10.41 -0.03 -0.14
N THR A 55 -9.65 -0.62 0.78
CA THR A 55 -9.39 0.00 2.08
C THR A 55 -8.35 1.10 1.93
N THR A 56 -7.29 0.82 1.17
CA THR A 56 -6.10 1.66 1.10
C THR A 56 -5.60 1.76 -0.34
N LEU A 57 -5.29 2.98 -0.78
CA LEU A 57 -4.48 3.22 -1.98
C LEU A 57 -3.02 3.10 -1.58
N GLU A 58 -2.34 2.13 -2.16
CA GLU A 58 -0.90 1.99 -2.01
C GLU A 58 -0.24 2.68 -3.21
N LEU A 59 0.84 3.42 -2.95
CA LEU A 59 1.51 4.25 -3.95
C LEU A 59 2.97 4.53 -3.58
N ASP A 60 3.74 4.89 -4.59
CA ASP A 60 5.16 5.21 -4.50
C ASP A 60 5.40 6.69 -4.80
N ILE A 61 6.32 7.34 -4.09
CA ILE A 61 6.67 8.74 -4.35
C ILE A 61 8.15 8.98 -4.63
N GLY A 62 8.40 9.89 -5.56
CA GLY A 62 9.69 10.52 -5.85
C GLY A 62 9.63 12.03 -5.64
N LEU A 63 10.80 12.68 -5.73
CA LEU A 63 10.93 14.14 -5.64
C LEU A 63 11.60 14.66 -6.91
N THR A 64 10.99 15.65 -7.55
CA THR A 64 11.49 16.28 -8.79
C THR A 64 12.65 17.23 -8.51
N ALA A 65 13.33 17.69 -9.57
CA ALA A 65 14.41 18.67 -9.49
C ALA A 65 13.97 20.01 -8.87
N ASP A 66 12.71 20.39 -9.06
CA ASP A 66 12.05 21.58 -8.52
C ASP A 66 11.30 21.30 -7.20
N GLY A 67 11.54 20.15 -6.55
CA GLY A 67 11.06 19.87 -5.19
C GLY A 67 9.61 19.45 -5.07
N VAL A 68 8.97 18.99 -6.15
CA VAL A 68 7.58 18.52 -6.15
C VAL A 68 7.52 17.03 -5.84
N VAL A 69 6.61 16.63 -4.94
CA VAL A 69 6.34 15.22 -4.65
C VAL A 69 5.46 14.64 -5.76
N VAL A 70 6.03 13.70 -6.52
CA VAL A 70 5.36 13.02 -7.63
C VAL A 70 5.18 11.54 -7.34
N ILE A 71 4.15 10.92 -7.92
CA ILE A 71 3.82 9.52 -7.70
C ILE A 71 4.46 8.67 -8.80
N SER A 72 5.50 7.93 -8.45
CA SER A 72 6.23 7.05 -9.37
C SER A 72 7.00 5.99 -8.61
N HIS A 73 7.01 4.76 -9.13
CA HIS A 73 7.70 3.64 -8.51
C HIS A 73 9.21 3.66 -8.75
N ASP A 74 9.60 3.95 -9.99
CA ASP A 74 10.99 3.84 -10.41
C ASP A 74 11.72 5.17 -10.17
N THR A 75 13.01 5.08 -9.89
CA THR A 75 13.86 6.27 -9.71
C THR A 75 14.06 7.05 -11.01
N ALA A 76 13.72 6.44 -12.15
CA ALA A 76 13.84 6.98 -13.48
C ALA A 76 12.64 6.61 -14.36
N LEU A 77 12.44 7.36 -15.44
CA LEU A 77 11.42 7.04 -16.43
C LEU A 77 11.65 5.64 -17.02
N ASN A 78 10.62 4.81 -16.95
CA ASN A 78 10.69 3.41 -17.34
C ASN A 78 10.11 3.21 -18.75
N ALA A 79 10.93 2.68 -19.65
CA ALA A 79 10.58 2.40 -21.04
C ALA A 79 9.45 1.38 -21.21
N ASP A 80 9.18 0.56 -20.19
CA ASP A 80 8.12 -0.43 -20.21
C ASP A 80 6.73 0.19 -20.11
N HIS A 81 6.60 1.47 -19.73
CA HIS A 81 5.31 2.13 -19.57
C HIS A 81 5.35 3.65 -19.77
N THR A 82 6.38 4.18 -20.43
CA THR A 82 6.51 5.62 -20.67
C THR A 82 6.67 5.92 -22.14
N ARG A 83 5.87 6.87 -22.64
CA ARG A 83 5.99 7.44 -23.98
C ARG A 83 6.33 8.91 -23.92
N ASP A 84 7.07 9.40 -24.90
CA ASP A 84 7.35 10.82 -25.07
C ASP A 84 6.13 11.60 -25.60
N ALA A 85 6.30 12.92 -25.78
CA ALA A 85 5.25 13.80 -26.29
C ALA A 85 4.78 13.46 -27.73
N ASN A 86 5.57 12.70 -28.49
CA ASN A 86 5.20 12.22 -29.82
C ASN A 86 4.52 10.84 -29.78
N GLY A 87 4.35 10.27 -28.59
CA GLY A 87 3.76 8.94 -28.39
C GLY A 87 4.74 7.79 -28.62
N ALA A 88 6.04 8.05 -28.79
CA ALA A 88 7.05 7.02 -28.95
C ALA A 88 7.47 6.43 -27.60
N TRP A 89 7.61 5.11 -27.50
CA TRP A 89 8.18 4.46 -26.32
C TRP A 89 9.60 4.96 -26.07
N LEU A 90 9.95 5.19 -24.80
CA LEU A 90 11.33 5.49 -24.46
C LEU A 90 12.23 4.29 -24.83
N ALA A 91 13.48 4.60 -25.19
CA ALA A 91 14.46 3.56 -25.48
C ALA A 91 14.73 2.72 -24.21
N PRO A 92 15.07 1.42 -24.31
CA PRO A 92 15.29 0.53 -23.16
C PRO A 92 16.42 0.90 -22.20
N LYS A 93 17.13 2.01 -22.42
CA LYS A 93 18.09 2.56 -21.45
C LYS A 93 17.32 3.20 -20.30
N THR A 94 17.92 3.24 -19.12
CA THR A 94 17.36 4.00 -17.99
C THR A 94 17.06 5.42 -18.46
N GLY A 95 15.79 5.83 -18.40
CA GLY A 95 15.39 7.18 -18.74
C GLY A 95 15.99 8.20 -17.77
N ALA A 96 15.68 9.47 -17.96
CA ALA A 96 16.06 10.50 -17.00
C ALA A 96 15.50 10.16 -15.61
N THR A 97 16.30 10.40 -14.56
CA THR A 97 15.85 10.17 -13.18
C THR A 97 14.77 11.18 -12.83
N VAL A 98 13.80 10.77 -12.01
CA VAL A 98 12.72 11.66 -11.54
C VAL A 98 13.31 12.91 -10.89
N ARG A 99 14.39 12.75 -10.10
CA ARG A 99 15.09 13.86 -9.44
C ARG A 99 15.81 14.83 -10.38
N SER A 100 16.05 14.44 -11.63
CA SER A 100 16.75 15.27 -12.63
C SER A 100 15.78 16.10 -13.48
N LEU A 101 14.47 15.81 -13.39
CA LEU A 101 13.44 16.47 -14.17
C LEU A 101 12.60 17.39 -13.27
N THR A 102 12.23 18.55 -13.79
CA THR A 102 11.20 19.40 -13.19
C THR A 102 9.82 18.77 -13.36
N LEU A 103 8.83 19.20 -12.59
CA LEU A 103 7.44 18.76 -12.78
C LEU A 103 6.98 19.04 -14.23
N ALA A 104 7.26 20.23 -14.76
CA ALA A 104 6.87 20.62 -16.11
C ALA A 104 7.42 19.67 -17.18
N GLN A 105 8.67 19.23 -17.03
CA GLN A 105 9.26 18.22 -17.93
C GLN A 105 8.61 16.85 -17.76
N LEU A 106 8.36 16.41 -16.53
CA LEU A 106 7.69 15.12 -16.26
C LEU A 106 6.27 15.07 -16.85
N GLN A 107 5.52 16.18 -16.80
CA GLN A 107 4.17 16.27 -17.36
C GLN A 107 4.12 16.15 -18.89
N SER A 108 5.27 16.16 -19.58
CA SER A 108 5.32 15.91 -21.03
C SER A 108 5.23 14.43 -21.40
N TYR A 109 5.44 13.51 -20.45
CA TYR A 109 5.45 12.07 -20.70
C TYR A 109 4.10 11.42 -20.42
N ASP A 110 3.73 10.48 -21.28
CA ASP A 110 2.53 9.67 -21.12
C ASP A 110 2.85 8.34 -20.45
N VAL A 111 2.17 8.05 -19.33
CA VAL A 111 2.31 6.80 -18.56
C VAL A 111 1.02 5.98 -18.53
N GLY A 112 0.10 6.27 -19.46
CA GLY A 112 -1.24 5.68 -19.49
C GLY A 112 -1.32 4.27 -20.06
N ARG A 113 -0.20 3.67 -20.44
CA ARG A 113 -0.18 2.35 -21.08
C ARG A 113 1.17 1.68 -20.95
N LEU A 114 1.17 0.36 -20.82
CA LEU A 114 2.36 -0.48 -20.89
C LEU A 114 2.80 -0.73 -22.33
N ASN A 115 4.11 -0.82 -22.56
CA ASN A 115 4.71 -1.26 -23.80
C ASN A 115 4.40 -2.75 -24.01
N PRO A 116 3.52 -3.12 -24.98
CA PRO A 116 3.07 -4.50 -25.14
C PRO A 116 4.19 -5.47 -25.57
N THR A 117 5.32 -4.93 -26.06
CA THR A 117 6.47 -5.74 -26.48
C THR A 117 7.40 -6.08 -25.32
N SER A 118 7.38 -5.28 -24.24
CA SER A 118 8.20 -5.49 -23.04
C SER A 118 7.73 -6.71 -22.25
N ASN A 119 8.63 -7.30 -21.46
CA ASN A 119 8.25 -8.40 -20.55
C ASN A 119 7.25 -7.93 -19.49
N TYR A 120 7.39 -6.68 -19.02
CA TYR A 120 6.47 -6.07 -18.06
C TYR A 120 5.07 -5.88 -18.64
N GLY A 121 4.97 -5.37 -19.87
CA GLY A 121 3.70 -5.24 -20.58
C GLY A 121 3.02 -6.59 -20.82
N LYS A 122 3.80 -7.63 -21.15
CA LYS A 122 3.26 -9.00 -21.28
C LYS A 122 2.74 -9.56 -19.95
N GLN A 123 3.42 -9.27 -18.84
CA GLN A 123 2.99 -9.69 -17.51
C GLN A 123 1.61 -9.13 -17.14
N PHE A 124 1.31 -7.89 -17.54
CA PHE A 124 0.05 -7.20 -17.25
C PHE A 124 -0.78 -6.95 -18.52
N ALA A 125 -0.80 -7.89 -19.45
CA ALA A 125 -1.46 -7.73 -20.76
C ALA A 125 -2.97 -7.44 -20.69
N LEU A 126 -3.63 -7.74 -19.56
CA LEU A 126 -5.06 -7.47 -19.33
C LEU A 126 -5.34 -6.08 -18.70
N GLN A 127 -4.30 -5.33 -18.33
CA GLN A 127 -4.42 -3.98 -17.80
C GLN A 127 -5.15 -3.09 -18.81
N GLN A 128 -6.15 -2.34 -18.35
CA GLN A 128 -6.92 -1.46 -19.22
C GLN A 128 -6.20 -0.11 -19.39
N PRO A 129 -5.75 0.26 -20.61
CA PRO A 129 -4.99 1.49 -20.81
C PRO A 129 -5.86 2.73 -20.66
N ARG A 130 -5.21 3.85 -20.33
CA ARG A 130 -5.77 5.20 -20.22
C ARG A 130 -4.77 6.20 -20.79
N ASP A 131 -4.63 6.19 -22.11
CA ASP A 131 -3.77 7.16 -22.81
C ASP A 131 -4.14 8.60 -22.41
N GLY A 132 -3.16 9.46 -22.25
CA GLY A 132 -3.30 10.80 -21.72
C GLY A 132 -2.95 10.93 -20.23
N GLU A 133 -2.84 9.83 -19.49
CA GLU A 133 -2.37 9.88 -18.10
C GLU A 133 -0.91 10.36 -18.03
N ARG A 134 -0.62 11.12 -16.98
CA ARG A 134 0.69 11.69 -16.66
C ARG A 134 1.11 11.18 -15.28
N ILE A 135 2.40 11.28 -14.96
CA ILE A 135 2.91 11.06 -13.60
C ILE A 135 2.25 12.11 -12.69
N PRO A 136 1.34 11.75 -11.78
CA PRO A 136 0.62 12.73 -10.99
C PRO A 136 1.47 13.25 -9.82
N THR A 137 1.15 14.43 -9.31
CA THR A 137 1.67 14.88 -8.02
C THR A 137 0.90 14.23 -6.87
N LEU A 138 1.52 14.15 -5.69
CA LEU A 138 0.79 13.71 -4.48
C LEU A 138 -0.38 14.66 -4.16
N ALA A 139 -0.18 15.97 -4.34
CA ALA A 139 -1.22 16.97 -4.21
C ALA A 139 -2.43 16.69 -5.14
N ALA A 140 -2.17 16.34 -6.41
CA ALA A 140 -3.22 16.01 -7.37
C ALA A 140 -4.03 14.78 -6.93
N LEU A 141 -3.40 13.75 -6.36
CA LEU A 141 -4.12 12.61 -5.79
C LEU A 141 -4.99 13.03 -4.59
N PHE A 142 -4.47 13.85 -3.68
CA PHE A 142 -5.26 14.32 -2.54
C PHE A 142 -6.46 15.17 -2.97
N ASP A 143 -6.27 16.07 -3.93
CA ASP A 143 -7.35 16.86 -4.50
C ASP A 143 -8.38 15.98 -5.23
N HIS A 144 -7.91 14.98 -5.97
CA HIS A 144 -8.76 13.99 -6.64
C HIS A 144 -9.62 13.20 -5.63
N VAL A 145 -9.02 12.72 -4.54
CA VAL A 145 -9.76 12.03 -3.46
C VAL A 145 -10.74 12.97 -2.77
N ARG A 146 -10.39 14.23 -2.56
CA ARG A 146 -11.29 15.23 -1.96
C ARG A 146 -12.49 15.51 -2.87
N ALA A 147 -12.26 15.66 -4.17
CA ALA A 147 -13.30 15.89 -5.18
C ALA A 147 -14.30 14.73 -5.27
N ARG A 148 -13.87 13.51 -4.95
CA ARG A 148 -14.73 12.32 -4.89
C ARG A 148 -15.69 12.34 -3.68
N GLY A 149 -15.47 13.18 -2.67
CA GLY A 149 -16.38 13.36 -1.54
C GLY A 149 -16.71 12.06 -0.80
N ALA A 150 -18.01 11.81 -0.55
CA ALA A 150 -18.50 10.64 0.19
C ALA A 150 -18.01 9.31 -0.40
N SER A 151 -17.88 9.23 -1.73
CA SER A 151 -17.39 8.05 -2.44
C SER A 151 -15.94 7.67 -2.11
N ALA A 152 -15.16 8.58 -1.53
CA ALA A 152 -13.78 8.32 -1.12
C ALA A 152 -13.53 8.68 0.35
N ALA A 153 -14.58 8.86 1.16
CA ALA A 153 -14.44 9.36 2.53
C ALA A 153 -13.61 8.43 3.43
N THR A 154 -13.65 7.12 3.18
CA THR A 154 -13.02 6.11 4.04
C THR A 154 -11.69 5.58 3.52
N VAL A 155 -11.30 5.88 2.29
CA VAL A 155 -10.09 5.27 1.70
C VAL A 155 -8.83 5.75 2.43
N ARG A 156 -7.84 4.91 2.65
CA ARG A 156 -6.57 5.30 3.30
C ARG A 156 -5.46 5.40 2.26
N PHE A 157 -4.30 5.88 2.67
CA PHE A 157 -3.10 5.96 1.84
C PHE A 157 -1.96 5.20 2.53
N ASN A 158 -1.25 4.38 1.77
CA ASN A 158 0.03 3.80 2.18
C ASN A 158 1.11 4.28 1.22
N ILE A 159 1.90 5.27 1.65
CA ILE A 159 2.77 6.06 0.78
C ILE A 159 4.22 5.59 0.95
N GLU A 160 4.81 5.02 -0.09
CA GLU A 160 6.21 4.61 -0.10
C GLU A 160 7.15 5.75 -0.47
N THR A 161 8.13 6.08 0.39
CA THR A 161 9.26 6.92 -0.04
C THR A 161 10.24 6.08 -0.86
N LYS A 162 10.29 6.26 -2.19
CA LYS A 162 11.22 5.55 -3.07
C LYS A 162 12.61 6.14 -3.04
N ILE A 163 13.43 5.62 -2.14
CA ILE A 163 14.86 5.91 -2.06
C ILE A 163 15.63 4.60 -2.18
N ASP A 164 16.68 4.64 -3.00
CA ASP A 164 17.66 3.57 -3.09
C ASP A 164 18.96 4.01 -2.42
N PRO A 165 19.27 3.54 -1.20
CA PRO A 165 20.50 3.91 -0.49
C PRO A 165 21.77 3.40 -1.18
N THR A 166 21.66 2.50 -2.16
CA THR A 166 22.78 2.00 -2.96
C THR A 166 23.03 2.84 -4.21
N ARG A 167 22.08 3.70 -4.58
CA ARG A 167 22.12 4.60 -5.73
C ARG A 167 21.71 6.03 -5.29
N PRO A 168 22.49 6.67 -4.40
CA PRO A 168 22.12 7.96 -3.81
C PRO A 168 21.99 9.08 -4.86
N ASP A 169 22.64 8.94 -6.01
CA ASP A 169 22.57 9.91 -7.10
C ASP A 169 21.31 9.78 -7.97
N ASP A 170 20.47 8.78 -7.76
CA ASP A 170 19.24 8.60 -8.54
C ASP A 170 17.97 9.07 -7.82
N THR A 171 18.07 9.34 -6.52
CA THR A 171 16.94 9.79 -5.68
C THR A 171 17.29 11.03 -4.85
N ALA A 172 16.28 11.71 -4.31
CA ALA A 172 16.52 12.74 -3.32
C ALA A 172 17.06 12.12 -2.02
N ALA A 173 17.82 12.89 -1.24
CA ALA A 173 18.24 12.45 0.08
C ALA A 173 17.02 12.22 1.00
N PRO A 174 17.13 11.35 2.02
CA PRO A 174 16.02 11.02 2.92
C PRO A 174 15.32 12.21 3.57
N GLU A 175 16.07 13.20 4.05
CA GLU A 175 15.48 14.34 4.76
C GLU A 175 14.67 15.28 3.84
N PRO A 176 15.18 15.76 2.69
CA PRO A 176 14.36 16.50 1.73
C PRO A 176 13.09 15.75 1.30
N MET A 177 13.19 14.45 1.04
CA MET A 177 12.03 13.60 0.68
C MET A 177 10.98 13.61 1.79
N VAL A 178 11.38 13.32 3.03
CA VAL A 178 10.45 13.24 4.17
C VAL A 178 9.82 14.61 4.45
N ARG A 179 10.60 15.70 4.42
CA ARG A 179 10.07 17.04 4.66
C ARG A 179 9.05 17.45 3.60
N ALA A 180 9.33 17.18 2.32
CA ALA A 180 8.38 17.46 1.23
C ALA A 180 7.09 16.63 1.36
N LEU A 181 7.22 15.33 1.66
CA LEU A 181 6.06 14.45 1.92
C LEU A 181 5.20 14.97 3.08
N LEU A 182 5.80 15.27 4.23
CA LEU A 182 5.07 15.75 5.41
C LEU A 182 4.38 17.09 5.14
N ALA A 183 5.04 18.00 4.41
CA ALA A 183 4.44 19.27 4.00
C ALA A 183 3.19 19.09 3.13
N GLU A 184 3.21 18.17 2.17
CA GLU A 184 2.04 17.85 1.33
C GLU A 184 0.91 17.19 2.13
N ILE A 185 1.24 16.30 3.07
CA ILE A 185 0.24 15.67 3.96
C ILE A 185 -0.45 16.70 4.83
N ASP A 186 0.31 17.60 5.46
CA ASP A 186 -0.22 18.66 6.33
C ASP A 186 -1.06 19.66 5.53
N LYS A 187 -0.56 20.12 4.39
CA LYS A 187 -1.28 21.03 3.48
C LYS A 187 -2.62 20.45 3.04
N ALA A 188 -2.66 19.14 2.73
CA ALA A 188 -3.89 18.47 2.33
C ALA A 188 -4.78 18.03 3.51
N GLN A 189 -4.31 18.18 4.75
CA GLN A 189 -4.95 17.70 5.99
C GLN A 189 -5.29 16.20 5.95
N MET A 190 -4.41 15.39 5.35
CA MET A 190 -4.66 13.95 5.13
C MET A 190 -4.00 13.04 6.17
N GLY A 191 -3.29 13.59 7.18
CA GLY A 191 -2.51 12.82 8.15
C GLY A 191 -3.27 11.68 8.84
N GLY A 192 -4.56 11.85 9.16
CA GLY A 192 -5.39 10.80 9.78
C GLY A 192 -5.67 9.59 8.88
N ARG A 193 -5.38 9.68 7.58
CA ARG A 193 -5.61 8.65 6.57
C ARG A 193 -4.32 8.06 6.01
N VAL A 194 -3.15 8.57 6.41
CA VAL A 194 -1.86 8.20 5.83
C VAL A 194 -1.10 7.22 6.74
N THR A 195 -0.53 6.20 6.15
CA THR A 195 0.60 5.43 6.66
C THR A 195 1.79 5.70 5.74
N ILE A 196 2.99 5.91 6.30
CA ILE A 196 4.22 6.04 5.52
C ILE A 196 4.96 4.70 5.54
N GLN A 197 5.32 4.18 4.37
CA GLN A 197 6.10 2.96 4.22
C GLN A 197 7.44 3.23 3.54
N SER A 198 8.45 2.39 3.80
CA SER A 198 9.70 2.43 3.02
C SER A 198 10.56 1.20 3.23
N PHE A 199 11.34 0.85 2.20
CA PHE A 199 12.51 -0.03 2.35
C PHE A 199 13.72 0.69 2.93
N ASP A 200 13.87 1.99 2.70
CA ASP A 200 14.95 2.78 3.28
C ASP A 200 14.49 3.29 4.64
N TRP A 201 14.78 2.53 5.69
CA TRP A 201 14.30 2.80 7.04
C TRP A 201 14.83 4.12 7.62
N ARG A 202 15.81 4.77 6.96
CA ARG A 202 16.22 6.14 7.32
C ARG A 202 15.07 7.12 7.18
N THR A 203 14.20 6.96 6.18
CA THR A 203 13.02 7.82 6.02
C THR A 203 12.01 7.58 7.15
N LEU A 204 11.80 6.32 7.55
CA LEU A 204 10.90 5.98 8.66
C LEU A 204 11.42 6.45 10.03
N ALA A 205 12.75 6.48 10.21
CA ALA A 205 13.38 7.09 11.38
C ALA A 205 13.14 8.61 11.41
N LEU A 206 13.32 9.30 10.28
CA LEU A 206 13.04 10.73 10.15
C LEU A 206 11.56 11.06 10.36
N VAL A 207 10.63 10.26 9.83
CA VAL A 207 9.19 10.39 10.11
C VAL A 207 8.92 10.24 11.61
N GLY A 208 9.55 9.26 12.26
CA GLY A 208 9.41 9.07 13.71
C GLY A 208 9.91 10.26 14.55
N GLN A 209 10.84 11.05 14.03
CA GLN A 209 11.34 12.27 14.68
C GLN A 209 10.47 13.50 14.38
N LEU A 210 10.05 13.66 13.13
CA LEU A 210 9.38 14.88 12.65
C LEU A 210 7.85 14.83 12.77
N ALA A 211 7.26 13.64 12.70
CA ALA A 211 5.82 13.40 12.76
C ALA A 211 5.52 12.08 13.52
N PRO A 212 5.87 12.00 14.82
CA PRO A 212 5.78 10.76 15.62
C PRO A 212 4.37 10.18 15.75
N GLN A 213 3.33 10.96 15.43
CA GLN A 213 1.93 10.56 15.41
C GLN A 213 1.53 9.75 14.16
N LEU A 214 2.31 9.82 13.07
CA LEU A 214 1.97 9.13 11.83
C LEU A 214 2.31 7.63 11.90
N PRO A 215 1.39 6.75 11.46
CA PRO A 215 1.69 5.34 11.30
C PRO A 215 2.86 5.09 10.35
N ARG A 216 3.69 4.09 10.66
CA ARG A 216 4.86 3.70 9.86
C ARG A 216 4.84 2.21 9.52
N ALA A 217 5.12 1.86 8.27
CA ALA A 217 5.20 0.49 7.79
C ALA A 217 6.60 0.15 7.26
N TYR A 218 7.24 -0.83 7.88
CA TYR A 218 8.61 -1.22 7.57
C TYR A 218 8.62 -2.28 6.48
N LEU A 219 9.02 -1.91 5.26
CA LEU A 219 9.15 -2.85 4.14
C LEU A 219 10.43 -3.69 4.31
N SER A 220 10.35 -4.99 4.00
CA SER A 220 11.50 -5.88 4.05
C SER A 220 11.46 -6.96 2.98
N SER A 221 12.63 -7.33 2.45
CA SER A 221 12.83 -8.48 1.58
C SER A 221 14.19 -9.12 1.89
N PRO A 222 14.47 -10.36 1.43
CA PRO A 222 15.77 -11.00 1.63
C PRO A 222 16.91 -10.18 1.01
N ARG A 223 16.63 -9.44 -0.07
CA ARG A 223 17.59 -8.53 -0.69
C ARG A 223 17.94 -7.37 0.24
N THR A 224 16.95 -6.67 0.78
CA THR A 224 17.18 -5.46 1.58
C THR A 224 17.69 -5.77 2.99
N LEU A 225 17.31 -6.91 3.56
CA LEU A 225 17.79 -7.33 4.89
C LEU A 225 19.28 -7.76 4.92
N LYS A 226 19.88 -8.02 3.75
CA LYS A 226 21.31 -8.37 3.63
C LYS A 226 22.25 -7.16 3.64
N ASP A 227 21.71 -5.95 3.52
CA ASP A 227 22.50 -4.72 3.40
C ASP A 227 21.96 -3.67 4.36
N SER A 228 22.73 -3.38 5.41
CA SER A 228 22.29 -2.52 6.51
C SER A 228 22.06 -1.06 6.09
N ARG A 229 22.48 -0.66 4.89
CA ARG A 229 22.12 0.65 4.33
C ARG A 229 20.60 0.82 4.19
N TRP A 230 19.85 -0.26 3.95
CA TRP A 230 18.39 -0.24 3.88
C TRP A 230 17.74 -0.15 5.26
N THR A 231 18.36 -0.70 6.29
CA THR A 231 17.81 -0.79 7.66
C THR A 231 18.37 0.29 8.59
N ALA A 232 18.74 1.45 8.03
CA ALA A 232 19.31 2.57 8.77
C ALA A 232 20.54 2.20 9.63
N GLY A 233 21.35 1.25 9.16
CA GLY A 233 22.58 0.79 9.82
C GLY A 233 22.39 -0.40 10.76
N LEU A 234 21.16 -0.88 11.00
CA LEU A 234 20.91 -2.05 11.85
C LEU A 234 21.18 -3.34 11.07
N ASN A 235 22.11 -4.20 11.51
CA ASN A 235 22.36 -5.46 10.82
C ASN A 235 21.31 -6.50 11.22
N ALA A 236 20.67 -7.14 10.25
CA ALA A 236 19.64 -8.15 10.53
C ALA A 236 20.17 -9.35 11.34
N ALA A 237 21.47 -9.67 11.21
CA ALA A 237 22.12 -10.75 11.95
C ALA A 237 22.21 -10.50 13.47
N ASP A 238 22.06 -9.24 13.91
CA ASP A 238 22.10 -8.86 15.33
C ASP A 238 20.76 -9.11 16.04
N PHE A 239 19.74 -9.58 15.32
CA PHE A 239 18.38 -9.77 15.82
C PHE A 239 17.90 -11.21 15.58
N ALA A 240 17.13 -11.73 16.53
CA ALA A 240 16.58 -13.09 16.44
C ALA A 240 15.56 -13.28 15.30
N SER A 241 14.91 -12.20 14.85
CA SER A 241 13.90 -12.22 13.81
C SER A 241 13.71 -10.82 13.19
N THR A 242 13.15 -10.77 11.97
CA THR A 242 12.79 -9.49 11.32
C THR A 242 11.81 -8.65 12.15
N PRO A 243 10.77 -9.23 12.81
CA PRO A 243 9.95 -8.47 13.76
C PRO A 243 10.74 -7.79 14.89
N GLN A 244 11.74 -8.45 15.49
CA GLN A 244 12.58 -7.79 16.52
C GLN A 244 13.43 -6.66 15.94
N LEU A 245 13.96 -6.84 14.73
CA LEU A 245 14.67 -5.79 14.00
C LEU A 245 13.74 -4.58 13.72
N VAL A 246 12.50 -4.81 13.28
CA VAL A 246 11.49 -3.75 13.09
C VAL A 246 11.18 -3.04 14.40
N LYS A 247 11.04 -3.78 15.51
CA LYS A 247 10.84 -3.18 16.85
C LYS A 247 11.98 -2.25 17.24
N ALA A 248 13.22 -2.67 17.00
CA ALA A 248 14.39 -1.85 17.28
C ALA A 248 14.40 -0.58 16.42
N ALA A 249 14.11 -0.71 15.12
CA ALA A 249 14.05 0.42 14.18
C ALA A 249 12.88 1.39 14.48
N ALA A 250 11.74 0.88 14.95
CA ALA A 250 10.58 1.68 15.30
C ALA A 250 10.79 2.54 16.55
N GLY A 251 11.62 2.05 17.48
CA GLY A 251 11.86 2.68 18.77
C GLY A 251 10.60 2.74 19.64
N LYS A 252 10.62 3.58 20.67
CA LYS A 252 9.42 3.86 21.48
C LYS A 252 8.50 4.78 20.67
N THR A 253 7.28 4.35 20.40
CA THR A 253 6.28 5.14 19.68
C THR A 253 4.87 4.83 20.19
N GLY A 254 4.00 5.84 20.17
CA GLY A 254 2.56 5.68 20.40
C GLY A 254 1.76 5.51 19.10
N ALA A 255 2.39 5.71 17.94
CA ALA A 255 1.74 5.54 16.65
C ALA A 255 1.74 4.06 16.22
N PRO A 256 0.75 3.63 15.42
CA PRO A 256 0.72 2.27 14.88
C PRO A 256 1.97 1.95 14.04
N VAL A 257 2.50 0.76 14.24
CA VAL A 257 3.60 0.20 13.44
C VAL A 257 3.10 -1.01 12.67
N ALA A 258 3.50 -1.11 11.40
CA ALA A 258 3.29 -2.30 10.60
C ALA A 258 4.62 -2.88 10.11
N TRP A 259 4.64 -4.19 9.94
CA TRP A 259 5.68 -4.89 9.19
C TRP A 259 5.10 -5.32 7.84
N SER A 260 5.78 -4.96 6.76
CA SER A 260 5.33 -5.22 5.38
C SER A 260 6.38 -6.06 4.62
N PRO A 261 6.40 -7.39 4.83
CA PRO A 261 7.38 -8.26 4.20
C PRO A 261 7.00 -8.69 2.79
N ALA A 262 8.01 -9.03 1.98
CA ALA A 262 7.81 -9.88 0.80
C ALA A 262 7.10 -11.18 1.23
N TYR A 263 6.00 -11.52 0.57
CA TYR A 263 5.12 -12.59 1.04
C TYR A 263 5.75 -13.99 1.00
N ALA A 264 6.73 -14.20 0.12
CA ALA A 264 7.41 -15.48 -0.07
C ALA A 264 8.22 -15.91 1.17
N ASP A 265 8.65 -14.95 1.99
CA ASP A 265 9.50 -15.19 3.17
C ASP A 265 8.71 -15.30 4.47
N LEU A 266 7.38 -15.19 4.38
CA LEU A 266 6.52 -15.13 5.54
C LEU A 266 6.21 -16.53 6.08
N THR A 267 6.11 -16.66 7.40
CA THR A 267 5.66 -17.88 8.08
C THR A 267 4.59 -17.55 9.12
N PRO A 268 3.71 -18.50 9.48
CA PRO A 268 2.75 -18.30 10.57
C PRO A 268 3.39 -17.87 11.89
N ALA A 269 4.58 -18.42 12.20
CA ALA A 269 5.31 -18.09 13.41
C ALA A 269 5.77 -16.63 13.42
N ALA A 270 6.33 -16.14 12.30
CA ALA A 270 6.77 -14.76 12.18
C ALA A 270 5.58 -13.77 12.23
N ILE A 271 4.43 -14.12 11.64
CA ILE A 271 3.20 -13.32 11.73
C ILE A 271 2.77 -13.19 13.20
N LYS A 272 2.70 -14.31 13.93
CA LYS A 272 2.31 -14.30 15.34
C LYS A 272 3.30 -13.57 16.23
N GLU A 273 4.58 -13.65 15.94
CA GLU A 273 5.59 -12.85 16.64
C GLU A 273 5.37 -11.35 16.43
N ALA A 274 5.24 -10.90 15.18
CA ALA A 274 4.98 -9.50 14.87
C ALA A 274 3.71 -8.97 15.54
N GLN A 275 2.63 -9.75 15.52
CA GLN A 275 1.37 -9.40 16.19
C GLN A 275 1.51 -9.33 17.71
N LYS A 276 2.31 -10.21 18.34
CA LYS A 276 2.64 -10.12 19.78
C LYS A 276 3.44 -8.86 20.13
N LEU A 277 4.21 -8.33 19.18
CA LEU A 277 4.91 -7.05 19.31
C LEU A 277 4.00 -5.83 19.05
N GLY A 278 2.72 -6.06 18.71
CA GLY A 278 1.74 -5.01 18.44
C GLY A 278 1.72 -4.52 17.00
N PHE A 279 2.38 -5.24 16.08
CA PHE A 279 2.43 -4.84 14.66
C PHE A 279 1.28 -5.44 13.87
N LYS A 280 0.78 -4.65 12.91
CA LYS A 280 0.04 -5.22 11.77
C LYS A 280 1.03 -5.86 10.79
N VAL A 281 0.60 -6.93 10.12
CA VAL A 281 1.40 -7.62 9.09
C VAL A 281 0.71 -7.46 7.73
N LEU A 282 1.40 -6.79 6.79
CA LEU A 282 0.86 -6.37 5.49
C LEU A 282 1.77 -6.85 4.35
N PRO A 283 1.76 -8.14 3.96
CA PRO A 283 2.63 -8.65 2.91
C PRO A 283 2.31 -8.08 1.51
N TRP A 284 3.36 -8.03 0.67
CA TRP A 284 3.31 -7.57 -0.72
C TRP A 284 4.16 -8.46 -1.64
N THR A 285 4.00 -8.40 -2.96
CA THR A 285 2.75 -8.09 -3.67
C THR A 285 2.08 -9.43 -3.99
N VAL A 286 0.91 -9.68 -3.43
CA VAL A 286 0.27 -11.02 -3.49
C VAL A 286 -0.78 -11.02 -4.59
N ASN A 287 -0.51 -11.72 -5.70
CA ASN A 287 -1.40 -11.68 -6.88
C ASN A 287 -2.12 -12.99 -7.13
N GLN A 288 -1.62 -14.11 -6.60
CA GLN A 288 -2.24 -15.41 -6.78
C GLN A 288 -3.31 -15.64 -5.72
N ARG A 289 -4.51 -16.02 -6.16
CA ARG A 289 -5.65 -16.32 -5.27
C ARG A 289 -5.29 -17.34 -4.19
N ALA A 290 -4.52 -18.37 -4.54
CA ALA A 290 -4.06 -19.40 -3.59
C ALA A 290 -3.15 -18.82 -2.49
N ASP A 291 -2.25 -17.90 -2.84
CA ASP A 291 -1.38 -17.23 -1.87
C ASP A 291 -2.17 -16.26 -1.00
N MET A 292 -3.13 -15.53 -1.56
CA MET A 292 -4.03 -14.66 -0.79
C MET A 292 -4.79 -15.47 0.27
N LEU A 293 -5.43 -16.58 -0.11
CA LEU A 293 -6.14 -17.47 0.80
C LEU A 293 -5.22 -17.99 1.92
N ARG A 294 -4.04 -18.49 1.54
CA ARG A 294 -3.05 -19.01 2.50
C ARG A 294 -2.63 -17.96 3.53
N LEU A 295 -2.35 -16.73 3.09
CA LEU A 295 -1.94 -15.64 3.98
C LEU A 295 -3.09 -15.17 4.87
N MET A 296 -4.32 -15.12 4.35
CA MET A 296 -5.52 -14.87 5.14
C MET A 296 -5.71 -15.95 6.22
N ASP A 297 -5.48 -17.22 5.90
CA ASP A 297 -5.55 -18.34 6.87
C ASP A 297 -4.46 -18.25 7.94
N TRP A 298 -3.27 -17.76 7.58
CA TRP A 298 -2.20 -17.49 8.54
C TRP A 298 -2.47 -16.26 9.42
N GLY A 299 -3.49 -15.47 9.07
CA GLY A 299 -4.00 -14.37 9.87
C GLY A 299 -3.20 -13.08 9.72
N VAL A 300 -2.73 -12.76 8.51
CA VAL A 300 -2.21 -11.41 8.20
C VAL A 300 -3.32 -10.36 8.33
N ASP A 301 -2.97 -9.10 8.56
CA ASP A 301 -3.92 -8.02 8.83
C ASP A 301 -4.46 -7.35 7.56
N GLY A 302 -3.81 -7.61 6.43
CA GLY A 302 -4.14 -7.07 5.11
C GLY A 302 -3.20 -7.60 4.05
N ILE A 303 -3.45 -7.28 2.79
CA ILE A 303 -2.62 -7.69 1.65
C ILE A 303 -2.51 -6.52 0.67
N ILE A 304 -1.29 -6.31 0.18
CA ILE A 304 -0.99 -5.41 -0.94
C ILE A 304 -0.98 -6.23 -2.23
N THR A 305 -1.82 -5.87 -3.21
CA THR A 305 -2.02 -6.65 -4.43
C THR A 305 -2.22 -5.78 -5.68
N ASP A 306 -1.75 -6.28 -6.83
CA ASP A 306 -2.04 -5.70 -8.14
C ASP A 306 -3.49 -5.94 -8.58
N TYR A 307 -4.16 -6.94 -7.99
CA TYR A 307 -5.52 -7.39 -8.35
C TYR A 307 -6.48 -7.24 -7.15
N PRO A 308 -6.81 -6.00 -6.75
CA PRO A 308 -7.65 -5.75 -5.60
C PRO A 308 -9.08 -6.27 -5.78
N ASP A 309 -9.53 -6.50 -7.00
CA ASP A 309 -10.82 -7.09 -7.33
C ASP A 309 -10.88 -8.55 -6.90
N VAL A 310 -9.81 -9.32 -7.14
CA VAL A 310 -9.69 -10.71 -6.70
C VAL A 310 -9.69 -10.80 -5.18
N LEU A 311 -8.91 -9.94 -4.50
CA LEU A 311 -8.87 -9.95 -3.04
C LEU A 311 -10.20 -9.49 -2.41
N ARG A 312 -10.87 -8.50 -3.01
CA ARG A 312 -12.21 -8.08 -2.58
C ARG A 312 -13.22 -9.23 -2.70
N GLU A 313 -13.15 -10.01 -3.76
CA GLU A 313 -13.99 -11.20 -3.93
C GLU A 313 -13.74 -12.22 -2.82
N LEU A 314 -12.47 -12.51 -2.53
CA LEU A 314 -12.09 -13.42 -1.44
C LEU A 314 -12.59 -12.93 -0.07
N MET A 315 -12.51 -11.63 0.19
CA MET A 315 -13.07 -11.05 1.41
C MET A 315 -14.59 -11.26 1.49
N ARG A 316 -15.31 -11.13 0.37
CA ARG A 316 -16.74 -11.38 0.28
C ARG A 316 -17.08 -12.84 0.57
N GLU A 317 -16.38 -13.77 -0.07
CA GLU A 317 -16.55 -15.21 0.12
C GLU A 317 -16.31 -15.64 1.58
N ARG A 318 -15.38 -14.97 2.28
CA ARG A 318 -15.07 -15.21 3.69
C ARG A 318 -15.95 -14.43 4.68
N GLY A 319 -16.96 -13.69 4.19
CA GLY A 319 -17.86 -12.91 5.04
C GLY A 319 -17.20 -11.73 5.77
N LEU A 320 -16.02 -11.29 5.32
CA LEU A 320 -15.32 -10.13 5.87
C LEU A 320 -16.04 -8.83 5.50
N SER A 321 -15.81 -7.78 6.30
CA SER A 321 -16.30 -6.44 5.97
C SER A 321 -15.66 -5.94 4.67
N LEU A 322 -16.49 -5.54 3.72
CA LEU A 322 -16.04 -4.89 2.49
C LEU A 322 -16.13 -3.37 2.65
N PRO A 323 -15.08 -2.61 2.32
CA PRO A 323 -15.21 -1.17 2.19
C PRO A 323 -16.29 -0.82 1.14
N PRO A 324 -17.08 0.24 1.34
CA PRO A 324 -18.11 0.61 0.38
C PRO A 324 -17.49 0.93 -0.98
N PRO A 325 -18.09 0.48 -2.10
CA PRO A 325 -17.64 0.89 -3.41
C PRO A 325 -17.87 2.39 -3.59
N GLY A 326 -16.90 3.10 -4.15
CA GLY A 326 -16.97 4.55 -4.37
C GLY A 326 -17.73 4.98 -5.62
N LYS A 327 -18.49 4.10 -6.26
CA LYS A 327 -19.36 4.52 -7.38
C LYS A 327 -20.51 5.35 -6.81
N ALA A 328 -20.76 6.53 -7.40
CA ALA A 328 -22.03 7.21 -7.16
C ALA A 328 -23.14 6.22 -7.52
N GLY A 329 -24.14 6.06 -6.65
CA GLY A 329 -25.30 5.23 -6.95
C GLY A 329 -25.91 5.71 -8.25
N THR A 330 -25.94 4.83 -9.25
CA THR A 330 -26.72 5.03 -10.48
C THR A 330 -28.20 4.96 -10.16
#